data_AF-A0A5B1CFP9-F1
#
_entry.id   AF-A0A5B1CFP9-F1
#
_cell.length_a   1.000
_cell.length_b   1.000
_cell.length_c   1.000
_cell.angle_alpha   90.00
_cell.angle_beta   90.00
_cell.angle_gamma   90.00
#
_symmetry.space_group_name_H-M   'P 1'
#
loop_
_entity.id
_entity.type
_entity.pdbx_description
1 polymer ?
#
loop_
_entity_poly.entity_id
_entity_poly.type
_entity_poly.pdbx_seq_one_letter_code
_entity_poly.pdbx_strand_id
1 'polypeptide(L)'
;MDQEVNVLALVKGEEKFIFLFDDENRDETLRQLARFAADPELDFSWYDAAMLSRKIRDAVPTEDDALANDEFDSLSIEDFH
;
A
#
# COMPACT_ATOMS: atom_id res chain seq x y z
N MET A 1 22.01 -2.40 15.16
CA MET A 1 21.34 -2.04 13.89
C MET A 1 19.89 -1.88 14.29
N ASP A 2 19.46 -0.63 14.47
CA ASP A 2 18.06 -0.33 14.80
C ASP A 2 17.23 -0.71 13.58
N GLN A 3 16.33 -1.68 13.76
CA GLN A 3 15.33 -1.99 12.74
C GLN A 3 14.25 -0.92 12.84
N GLU A 4 14.21 0.00 11.88
CA GLU A 4 13.16 0.99 11.77
C GLU A 4 11.91 0.30 11.21
N VAL A 5 10.89 0.17 12.06
CA VAL A 5 9.61 -0.46 11.69
C VAL A 5 8.63 0.64 11.31
N ASN A 6 8.10 0.54 10.10
CA ASN A 6 7.02 1.37 9.60
C ASN A 6 5.67 0.74 9.93
N VAL A 7 4.69 1.57 10.27
CA VAL A 7 3.33 1.13 10.63
C VAL A 7 2.30 1.88 9.79
N LEU A 8 1.43 1.13 9.13
CA LEU A 8 0.25 1.65 8.44
C LEU A 8 -1.01 1.19 9.15
N ALA A 9 -1.90 2.15 9.41
CA ALA A 9 -3.20 1.88 10.00
C ALA A 9 -4.30 2.43 9.09
N LEU A 10 -5.24 1.56 8.72
CA LEU A 10 -6.50 1.91 8.06
C LEU A 10 -7.64 1.63 9.03
N VAL A 11 -8.48 2.63 9.26
CA VAL A 11 -9.68 2.50 10.10
C VAL A 11 -10.89 2.71 9.20
N LYS A 12 -11.77 1.72 9.15
CA LYS A 12 -12.97 1.73 8.33
C LYS A 12 -14.15 1.24 9.16
N GLY A 13 -14.98 2.18 9.61
CA GLY A 13 -16.05 1.88 10.57
C GLY A 13 -15.50 1.28 11.86
N GLU A 14 -15.90 0.05 12.17
CA GLU A 14 -15.43 -0.72 13.34
C GLU A 14 -14.19 -1.57 13.05
N GLU A 15 -13.84 -1.77 11.78
CA GLU A 15 -12.68 -2.56 11.36
C GLU A 15 -11.39 -1.73 11.34
N LYS A 16 -10.30 -2.37 11.75
CA LYS A 16 -8.98 -1.75 11.84
C LYS A 16 -7.95 -2.70 11.23
N PHE A 17 -7.31 -2.25 10.17
CA PHE A 17 -6.26 -2.98 9.49
C PHE A 17 -4.92 -2.32 9.84
N ILE A 18 -4.02 -3.08 10.45
CA ILE A 18 -2.70 -2.61 10.86
C ILE A 18 -1.67 -3.47 10.14
N PHE A 19 -0.83 -2.82 9.32
CA PHE A 19 0.27 -3.45 8.61
C PHE A 19 1.57 -2.90 9.15
N LEU A 20 2.47 -3.80 9.53
CA LEU A 20 3.81 -3.46 9.98
C LEU A 20 4.78 -3.96 8.94
N PHE A 21 5.72 -3.11 8.55
CA PHE A 21 6.71 -3.44 7.54
C PHE A 21 8.03 -2.72 7.83
N ASP A 22 9.11 -3.25 7.27
CA ASP A 22 10.44 -2.69 7.22
C ASP A 22 10.91 -2.69 5.76
N ASP A 23 12.12 -2.22 5.51
CA ASP A 23 12.65 -2.11 4.15
C ASP A 23 12.84 -3.47 3.47
N GLU A 24 13.05 -4.55 4.25
CA GLU A 24 13.32 -5.90 3.74
C GLU A 24 12.03 -6.64 3.34
N ASN A 25 10.88 -6.26 3.91
CA ASN A 25 9.59 -6.94 3.71
C ASN A 25 8.52 -6.09 2.99
N ARG A 26 8.90 -4.99 2.34
CA ARG A 26 7.98 -4.12 1.56
C ARG A 26 7.19 -4.92 0.52
N ASP A 27 7.87 -5.72 -0.30
CA ASP A 27 7.23 -6.54 -1.34
C ASP A 27 6.23 -7.55 -0.76
N GLU A 28 6.56 -8.15 0.38
CA GLU A 28 5.67 -9.08 1.05
C GLU A 28 4.42 -8.36 1.58
N THR A 29 4.60 -7.17 2.14
CA THR A 29 3.49 -6.34 2.63
C THR A 29 2.57 -5.94 1.48
N LEU A 30 3.11 -5.55 0.32
CA LEU A 30 2.32 -5.25 -0.88
C LEU A 30 1.52 -6.47 -1.36
N ARG A 31 2.12 -7.66 -1.35
CA ARG A 31 1.40 -8.91 -1.67
C ARG A 31 0.29 -9.21 -0.66
N GLN A 32 0.52 -8.93 0.63
CA GLN A 32 -0.51 -9.07 1.66
C GLN A 32 -1.68 -8.11 1.43
N LEU A 33 -1.43 -6.83 1.09
CA LEU A 33 -2.49 -5.88 0.76
C LEU A 33 -3.37 -6.40 -0.40
N ALA A 34 -2.76 -6.93 -1.46
CA ALA A 34 -3.49 -7.51 -2.59
C ALA A 34 -4.33 -8.74 -2.18
N ARG A 35 -3.81 -9.57 -1.27
CA ARG A 35 -4.56 -10.73 -0.75
C ARG A 35 -5.76 -10.31 0.11
N PHE A 36 -5.62 -9.27 0.93
CA PHE A 36 -6.71 -8.73 1.73
C PHE A 36 -7.80 -8.14 0.83
N ALA A 37 -7.42 -7.44 -0.24
CA ALA A 37 -8.36 -6.89 -1.22
C ALA A 37 -9.10 -7.96 -2.04
N ALA A 38 -8.50 -9.14 -2.19
CA ALA A 38 -9.11 -10.28 -2.87
C ALA A 38 -10.04 -11.10 -1.94
N ASP A 39 -10.03 -10.83 -0.64
CA ASP A 39 -10.84 -11.54 0.35
C ASP A 39 -12.19 -10.82 0.56
N PRO A 40 -13.30 -11.39 0.08
CA PRO A 40 -14.62 -10.76 0.20
C PRO A 40 -15.18 -10.80 1.64
N GLU A 41 -14.55 -11.51 2.57
CA GLU A 41 -14.97 -11.55 3.98
C GLU A 41 -14.45 -10.34 4.77
N LEU A 42 -13.52 -9.57 4.21
CA LEU A 42 -12.97 -8.36 4.83
C LEU A 42 -13.61 -7.10 4.20
N ASP A 43 -13.88 -6.06 5.00
CA ASP A 43 -14.19 -4.73 4.45
C ASP A 43 -12.91 -4.02 3.98
N PHE A 44 -12.13 -4.70 3.14
CA PHE A 44 -10.89 -4.22 2.59
C PHE A 44 -10.93 -4.32 1.07
N SER A 45 -10.98 -3.18 0.39
CA SER A 45 -11.15 -3.13 -1.07
C SER A 45 -9.81 -3.03 -1.82
N TRP A 46 -9.82 -3.31 -3.12
CA TRP A 46 -8.69 -3.04 -4.01
C TRP A 46 -8.24 -1.57 -4.00
N TYR A 47 -9.17 -0.65 -3.77
CA TYR A 47 -8.87 0.77 -3.61
C TYR A 47 -8.08 1.05 -2.32
N ASP A 48 -8.48 0.42 -1.22
CA ASP A 48 -7.77 0.52 0.06
C ASP A 48 -6.33 -0.01 -0.06
N ALA A 49 -6.17 -1.17 -0.73
CA ALA A 49 -4.86 -1.74 -1.06
C ALA A 49 -3.99 -0.78 -1.88
N ALA A 50 -4.53 -0.17 -2.93
CA ALA A 50 -3.80 0.75 -3.79
C ALA A 50 -3.35 2.01 -3.03
N MET A 51 -4.25 2.59 -2.23
CA MET A 51 -3.94 3.77 -1.42
C MET A 51 -2.85 3.47 -0.38
N LEU A 52 -2.94 2.33 0.31
CA LEU A 52 -1.91 1.93 1.28
C LEU A 52 -0.58 1.60 0.59
N SER A 53 -0.62 1.00 -0.60
CA SER A 53 0.57 0.69 -1.39
C SER A 53 1.35 1.96 -1.77
N ARG A 54 0.66 3.04 -2.15
CA ARG A 54 1.29 4.35 -2.39
C ARG A 54 1.97 4.88 -1.13
N LYS A 55 1.32 4.75 0.04
CA LYS A 55 1.92 5.16 1.32
C LYS A 55 3.16 4.34 1.70
N ILE A 56 3.21 3.04 1.38
CA ILE A 56 4.42 2.21 1.58
C ILE A 56 5.59 2.71 0.72
N ARG A 57 5.28 3.15 -0.50
CA ARG A 57 6.26 3.71 -1.44
C ARG A 57 6.77 5.07 -0.98
N ASP A 58 5.87 5.95 -0.53
CA ASP A 58 6.22 7.29 -0.06
C ASP A 58 6.92 7.32 1.31
N ALA A 59 6.62 6.36 2.20
CA ALA A 59 7.22 6.28 3.54
C ALA A 59 8.71 5.94 3.52
N VAL A 60 9.17 5.27 2.45
CA VAL A 60 10.58 4.91 2.24
C VAL A 60 10.94 5.32 0.82
N PRO A 61 11.35 6.58 0.60
CA PRO A 61 11.70 7.05 -0.74
C PRO A 61 12.94 6.30 -1.24
N THR A 62 12.73 5.27 -2.05
CA THR A 62 13.78 4.63 -2.86
C THR A 62 13.96 5.39 -4.18
N GLU A 63 15.19 5.44 -4.72
CA GLU A 63 15.48 6.14 -5.99
C GLU A 63 14.60 5.65 -7.16
N ASP A 64 14.16 4.39 -7.14
CA ASP A 64 13.21 3.80 -8.09
C ASP A 64 11.75 4.32 -7.95
N ASP A 65 11.30 4.70 -6.74
CA ASP A 65 9.92 5.13 -6.50
C ASP A 65 9.64 6.55 -7.06
N ALA A 66 10.68 7.38 -7.18
CA ALA A 66 10.56 8.71 -7.78
C ALA A 66 10.16 8.66 -9.26
N LEU A 67 10.49 7.58 -9.97
CA LEU A 67 10.13 7.36 -11.37
C LEU A 67 8.72 6.76 -11.52
N ALA A 68 8.30 5.89 -10.60
CA ALA A 68 7.00 5.24 -10.64
C ALA A 68 5.84 6.16 -10.23
N ASN A 69 6.07 7.10 -9.31
CA ASN A 69 5.06 8.08 -8.90
C ASN A 69 4.70 9.05 -10.05
N ASP A 70 5.66 9.41 -10.91
CA ASP A 70 5.43 10.27 -12.07
C ASP A 70 4.62 9.56 -13.17
N GLU A 71 4.83 8.24 -13.34
CA GLU A 71 4.11 7.44 -14.34
C GLU A 71 2.65 7.16 -13.93
N PHE A 72 2.39 6.88 -12.64
CA PHE A 72 1.03 6.61 -12.14
C PHE A 72 0.18 7.88 -11.94
N ASP A 73 0.76 9.03 -11.55
CA ASP A 73 0.00 10.30 -11.52
C ASP A 73 -0.38 10.78 -12.94
N SER A 74 0.33 10.31 -13.98
CA SER A 74 -0.04 10.55 -15.37
C SER A 74 -1.12 9.60 -15.90
N LEU A 75 -1.47 8.52 -15.17
CA LEU A 75 -2.59 7.66 -15.51
C LEU A 75 -3.88 8.28 -14.98
N SER A 76 -4.48 9.16 -15.78
CA SER A 76 -5.83 9.66 -15.53
C SER A 76 -6.80 8.47 -15.39
N ILE A 77 -7.67 8.53 -14.38
CA ILE A 77 -8.78 7.59 -14.11
C ILE A 77 -9.71 7.36 -15.34
N GLU A 78 -9.54 8.16 -16.40
CA GLU A 78 -10.25 8.07 -17.68
C GLU A 78 -9.82 6.90 -18.59
N ASP A 79 -8.71 6.20 -18.32
CA ASP A 79 -8.25 5.04 -19.13
C ASP A 79 -8.89 3.70 -18.71
N PHE A 80 -9.70 3.68 -17.65
CA PHE A 80 -10.39 2.49 -17.13
C PHE A 80 -11.88 2.43 -17.52
N HIS A 81 -12.22 2.74 -18.78
CA HIS A 81 -13.60 2.63 -19.31
C HIS A 81 -13.73 1.59 -20.43
#